data_AF-A0A840SVY4-F1
#
_entry.id   AF-A0A840SVY4-F1
#
_cell.length_a   1.000
_cell.length_b   1.000
_cell.length_c   1.000
_cell.angle_alpha   90.00
_cell.angle_beta   90.00
_cell.angle_gamma   90.00
#
_symmetry.space_group_name_H-M   'P 1'
#
loop_
_entity.id
_entity.type
_entity.pdbx_description
1 polymer ?
#
loop_
_entity_poly.entity_id
_entity_poly.type
_entity_poly.pdbx_seq_one_letter_code
_entity_poly.pdbx_strand_id
1 'polypeptide(L)' 'MFGTYCRLGVPVWSTDREVIRAARRLLSATARRGRALRTERHAFLRQMLEFHHCEQDLVREYRL' A
#
# COMPACT_ATOMS: atom_id res chain seq x y z
N MET A 1 2.58 -5.50 -9.24
CA MET A 1 3.28 -5.06 -8.01
C MET A 1 2.78 -5.75 -6.73
N PHE A 2 1.97 -6.81 -6.80
CA PHE A 2 1.46 -7.48 -5.60
C PHE A 2 2.56 -7.96 -4.63
N GLY A 3 3.69 -8.47 -5.16
CA GLY A 3 4.84 -8.81 -4.31
C GLY A 3 5.44 -7.62 -3.53
N THR A 4 5.29 -6.38 -4.03
CA THR A 4 5.66 -5.16 -3.28
C THR A 4 4.68 -4.91 -2.14
N TYR A 5 3.39 -5.14 -2.35
CA TYR A 5 2.38 -5.08 -1.30
C TYR A 5 2.68 -6.11 -0.20
N CYS A 6 3.02 -7.37 -0.54
CA CYS A 6 3.41 -8.38 0.44
C CYS A 6 4.60 -7.93 1.31
N ARG A 7 5.57 -7.19 0.73
CA ARG A 7 6.72 -6.65 1.48
C ARG A 7 6.38 -5.51 2.44
N LEU A 8 5.16 -4.97 2.40
CA LEU A 8 4.72 -4.00 3.40
C LEU A 8 4.67 -4.63 4.80
N GLY A 9 4.46 -5.95 4.88
CA GLY A 9 4.40 -6.68 6.16
C GLY A 9 3.29 -6.15 7.07
N VAL A 10 2.22 -5.62 6.49
CA VAL A 10 1.07 -5.09 7.23
C VAL A 10 0.02 -6.19 7.39
N PRO A 11 -0.55 -6.40 8.59
CA PRO A 11 -1.66 -7.32 8.78
C PRO A 11 -2.89 -6.92 7.96
N VAL A 12 -3.72 -7.88 7.57
CA VAL A 12 -4.93 -7.65 6.76
C VAL A 12 -5.95 -6.70 7.44
N TRP A 13 -6.00 -6.68 8.77
CA TRP A 13 -6.86 -5.77 9.54
C TRP A 13 -6.26 -4.37 9.76
N SER A 14 -5.13 -4.06 9.11
CA SER A 14 -4.52 -2.73 9.19
C SER A 14 -5.44 -1.67 8.58
N THR A 15 -5.28 -0.44 9.03
CA THR A 15 -5.96 0.71 8.43
C THR A 15 -5.22 1.17 7.17
N ASP A 16 -5.93 1.81 6.24
CA ASP A 16 -5.35 2.47 5.06
C ASP A 16 -4.15 3.37 5.43
N ARG A 17 -4.23 4.06 6.57
CA ARG A 17 -3.17 4.95 7.05
C ARG A 17 -1.89 4.18 7.37
N GLU A 18 -2.00 2.99 7.95
CA GLU A 18 -0.85 2.13 8.26
C GLU A 18 -0.24 1.57 6.97
N VAL A 19 -1.07 1.14 6.02
CA VAL A 19 -0.63 0.72 4.68
C VAL A 19 0.15 1.83 3.98
N ILE A 20 -0.39 3.06 3.96
CA ILE A 20 0.28 4.22 3.36
C ILE A 20 1.60 4.51 4.07
N ARG A 21 1.66 4.43 5.39
CA ARG A 21 2.89 4.65 6.16
C ARG A 21 3.95 3.60 5.83
N ALA A 22 3.57 2.32 5.77
CA ALA A 22 4.46 1.24 5.39
C ALA A 22 4.97 1.42 3.94
N ALA A 23 4.06 1.68 3.00
CA ALA A 23 4.39 1.87 1.59
C ALA A 23 5.33 3.07 1.37
N ARG A 24 5.13 4.17 2.11
CA ARG A 24 6.04 5.33 2.05
C ARG A 24 7.46 5.01 2.50
N ARG A 25 7.68 4.00 3.35
CA ARG A 25 9.02 3.58 3.77
C ARG A 25 9.81 2.90 2.64
N LEU A 26 9.12 2.29 1.68
CA LEU A 26 9.74 1.69 0.48
C LEU A 26 10.20 2.73 -0.56
N LEU A 27 9.67 3.95 -0.49
CA LEU A 27 10.04 5.03 -1.41
C LEU A 27 11.39 5.65 -1.04
N SER A 28 12.21 5.94 -2.04
CA SER A 28 13.41 6.78 -1.91
C SER A 28 13.04 8.19 -1.40
N ALA A 29 14.01 8.92 -0.85
CA ALA A 29 13.78 10.28 -0.34
C ALA A 29 13.18 11.20 -1.43
N THR A 30 13.69 11.12 -2.66
CA THR A 30 13.20 11.87 -3.82
C THR A 30 11.78 11.49 -4.20
N ALA A 31 11.46 10.18 -4.25
CA ALA A 31 10.10 9.73 -4.56
C ALA A 31 9.10 10.12 -3.45
N ARG A 32 9.55 10.15 -2.20
CA ARG A 32 8.70 10.50 -1.04
C ARG A 32 8.36 11.98 -0.95
N ARG A 33 9.28 12.88 -1.30
CA ARG A 33 9.13 14.35 -1.09
C ARG A 33 9.09 15.16 -2.38
N GLY A 34 9.65 14.65 -3.47
CA GLY A 34 9.73 15.36 -4.75
C GLY A 34 8.35 15.68 -5.33
N ARG A 35 8.22 16.89 -5.87
CA ARG A 35 6.99 17.36 -6.54
C ARG A 35 6.80 16.72 -7.91
N ALA A 36 7.89 16.52 -8.65
CA ALA A 36 7.89 15.87 -9.96
C ALA A 36 7.32 14.44 -9.91
N LEU A 37 7.54 13.72 -8.80
CA LEU A 37 7.08 12.34 -8.61
C LEU A 37 5.75 12.26 -7.84
N ARG A 38 5.01 13.37 -7.69
CA ARG A 38 3.77 13.38 -6.91
C ARG A 38 2.72 12.43 -7.50
N THR A 39 2.52 12.49 -8.81
CA THR A 39 1.53 11.65 -9.52
C THR A 39 1.88 10.17 -9.39
N GLU A 40 3.13 9.82 -9.69
CA GLU A 40 3.64 8.44 -9.54
C GLU A 40 3.51 7.92 -8.11
N ARG A 41 3.87 8.74 -7.11
CA ARG A 41 3.69 8.38 -5.71
C ARG A 41 2.22 8.11 -5.37
N HIS A 42 1.29 8.90 -5.90
CA HIS A 42 -0.14 8.69 -5.66
C HIS A 42 -0.65 7.41 -6.34
N ALA A 43 -0.22 7.15 -7.58
CA ALA A 43 -0.55 5.92 -8.30
C ALA A 43 -0.05 4.69 -7.53
N PHE A 44 1.21 4.72 -7.09
CA PHE A 44 1.80 3.68 -6.24
C PHE A 44 1.00 3.44 -4.96
N LEU A 45 0.70 4.51 -4.20
CA LEU A 45 -0.04 4.38 -2.94
C LEU A 45 -1.46 3.86 -3.14
N ARG A 46 -2.15 4.28 -4.20
CA ARG A 46 -3.49 3.77 -4.55
C ARG A 46 -3.45 2.29 -4.87
N GLN A 47 -2.45 1.84 -5.63
CA GLN A 47 -2.31 0.42 -5.94
C GLN A 47 -2.03 -0.43 -4.69
N MET A 48 -1.30 0.09 -3.70
CA MET A 48 -1.11 -0.62 -2.43
C MET A 48 -2.41 -0.74 -1.63
N LEU A 49 -3.27 0.29 -1.66
CA LEU A 49 -4.58 0.25 -1.02
C LEU A 49 -5.53 -0.72 -1.75
N GLU A 50 -5.52 -0.71 -3.08
CA GLU A 50 -6.32 -1.65 -3.89
C GLU A 50 -6.00 -3.10 -3.52
N PHE A 51 -4.73 -3.48 -3.48
CA PHE A 51 -4.35 -4.83 -3.02
C PHE A 51 -4.77 -5.09 -1.58
N HIS A 52 -4.68 -4.10 -0.70
CA HIS A 52 -5.09 -4.28 0.69
C HIS A 52 -6.60 -4.52 0.83
N HIS A 53 -7.41 -3.76 0.09
CA HIS A 53 -8.86 -3.93 0.08
C HIS A 53 -9.26 -5.26 -0.54
N CYS A 54 -8.61 -5.71 -1.62
CA CYS A 54 -8.83 -7.04 -2.18
C CYS A 54 -8.55 -8.15 -1.15
N GLU A 55 -7.45 -8.06 -0.38
CA GLU A 55 -7.14 -9.03 0.66
C GLU A 55 -8.15 -9.00 1.82
N GLN A 56 -8.60 -7.80 2.22
CA GLN A 56 -9.66 -7.65 3.22
C GLN A 56 -10.99 -8.27 2.75
N ASP A 57 -11.35 -8.05 1.48
CA ASP A 57 -12.56 -8.62 0.90
C ASP A 57 -12.48 -10.15 0.86
N LEU A 58 -11.33 -10.74 0.49
CA LEU A 58 -11.12 -12.18 0.55
C LEU A 58 -11.28 -12.72 1.97
N VAL A 59 -10.62 -12.12 2.97
CA VAL A 59 -10.76 -12.55 4.37
C VAL A 59 -12.21 -12.45 4.85
N ARG A 60 -12.92 -11.38 4.44
CA ARG A 60 -14.33 -11.18 4.78
C ARG A 60 -15.25 -12.20 4.13
N GLU A 61 -15.01 -12.53 2.86
CA GLU A 61 -15.81 -13.48 2.09
C GLU A 61 -15.64 -14.91 2.63
N TYR A 62 -14.40 -15.31 2.92
CA TYR A 62 -14.06 -16.68 3.32
C TYR A 62 -13.96 -16.89 4.84
N ARG A 63 -14.10 -15.84 5.66
CA ARG A 63 -13.99 -15.85 7.13
C ARG A 63 -12.67 -16.46 7.64
N LEU A 64 -11.57 -16.09 6.98
CA LEU A 64 -10.20 -16.54 7.29
C LEU A 64 -9.60 -15.81 8.51
#